data_AF-A0A8H4IVL9-F1
#
_entry.id   AF-A0A8H4IVL9-F1
#
_cell.length_a   1.000
_cell.length_b   1.000
_cell.length_c   1.000
_cell.angle_alpha   90.00
_cell.angle_beta   90.00
_cell.angle_gamma   90.00
#
_symmetry.space_group_name_H-M   'P 1'
#
loop_
_entity.id
_entity.type
_entity.pdbx_description
1 polymer ?
#
loop_
_entity_poly.entity_id
_entity_poly.type
_entity_poly.pdbx_seq_one_letter_code
_entity_poly.pdbx_strand_id
1 'polypeptide(L)'
;MPADNKGKLVEGTVAEQTHKMCQNASVVLQAAGSSLDKTVKATVYFANLDDFEGMNAVYTLYFPHKPARGAIEAKRLPAGTPMEMDLIALA
;
A
#
# COMPACT_ATOMS: atom_id res chain seq x y z
N MET A 1 1.96 2.99 4.65
CA MET A 1 2.08 4.39 4.18
C MET A 1 3.35 4.56 3.32
N PRO A 2 3.39 5.54 2.39
CA PRO A 2 4.53 5.82 1.52
C PRO A 2 5.59 6.65 2.27
N ALA A 3 6.35 6.03 3.17
CA ALA A 3 7.37 6.70 3.98
C ALA A 3 8.77 6.10 3.76
N ASP A 4 9.82 6.91 3.87
CA ASP A 4 11.21 6.46 3.86
C ASP A 4 11.61 5.74 5.16
N ASN A 5 12.87 5.31 5.25
CA ASN A 5 13.39 4.59 6.43
C ASN A 5 13.58 5.50 7.67
N LYS A 6 13.35 6.80 7.56
CA LYS A 6 13.33 7.77 8.66
C LYS A 6 11.90 8.15 9.06
N GLY A 7 10.89 7.57 8.41
CA GLY A 7 9.48 7.87 8.65
C GLY A 7 8.98 9.15 7.97
N LYS A 8 9.76 9.77 7.07
CA LYS A 8 9.30 10.92 6.28
C LYS A 8 8.47 10.42 5.10
N LEU A 9 7.29 11.01 4.87
CA LEU A 9 6.50 10.72 3.67
C LEU A 9 7.32 11.04 2.40
N VAL A 10 7.28 10.13 1.44
CA VAL A 10 7.91 10.37 0.13
C VAL A 10 7.01 11.29 -0.69
N GLU A 11 7.64 12.25 -1.35
CA GLU A 11 6.98 13.14 -2.31
C GLU A 11 6.93 12.46 -3.68
N GLY A 12 6.06 12.96 -4.57
CA GLY A 12 5.93 12.45 -5.93
C GLY A 12 4.51 12.06 -6.31
N THR A 13 4.40 11.37 -7.43
CA THR A 13 3.16 10.88 -8.02
C THR A 13 2.52 9.76 -7.18
N VAL A 14 1.22 9.55 -7.36
CA VAL A 14 0.48 8.41 -6.78
C VAL A 14 1.18 7.08 -7.10
N ALA A 15 1.73 6.94 -8.31
CA ALA A 15 2.47 5.76 -8.72
C ALA A 15 3.72 5.52 -7.87
N GLU A 16 4.57 6.54 -7.69
CA GLU A 16 5.79 6.48 -6.87
C GLU A 16 5.47 6.17 -5.40
N GLN A 17 4.42 6.79 -4.87
CA GLN A 17 3.94 6.52 -3.52
C GLN A 17 3.41 5.09 -3.37
N THR A 18 2.67 4.58 -4.36
CA THR A 18 2.16 3.20 -4.37
C THR A 18 3.30 2.19 -4.43
N HIS A 19 4.31 2.42 -5.27
CA HIS A 19 5.53 1.61 -5.30
C HIS A 19 6.18 1.58 -3.92
N LYS A 20 6.32 2.75 -3.29
CA LYS A 20 6.94 2.84 -1.97
C LYS A 20 6.14 2.08 -0.90
N MET A 21 4.82 2.16 -0.92
CA MET A 21 3.96 1.39 -0.02
C MET A 21 4.14 -0.11 -0.20
N CYS A 22 4.17 -0.60 -1.44
CA CYS A 22 4.35 -2.03 -1.71
C CYS A 22 5.75 -2.53 -1.32
N GLN A 23 6.79 -1.73 -1.58
CA GLN A 23 8.16 -2.02 -1.15
C GLN A 23 8.27 -2.12 0.37
N ASN A 24 7.71 -1.15 1.09
CA ASN A 24 7.70 -1.14 2.55
C ASN A 24 6.98 -2.38 3.10
N ALA A 25 5.81 -2.72 2.53
CA ALA A 25 5.07 -3.91 2.91
C ALA A 25 5.87 -5.21 2.64
N SER A 26 6.57 -5.29 1.50
CA SER A 26 7.44 -6.43 1.17
C SER A 26 8.53 -6.64 2.22
N VAL A 27 9.19 -5.56 2.67
CA VAL A 27 10.25 -5.65 3.70
C VAL A 27 9.68 -6.18 5.01
N VAL A 28 8.51 -5.70 5.45
CA VAL A 28 7.86 -6.16 6.68
C VAL A 28 7.44 -7.62 6.59
N LEU A 29 6.82 -8.03 5.49
CA LEU A 29 6.41 -9.42 5.29
C LEU A 29 7.62 -10.36 5.23
N GLN A 30 8.70 -9.99 4.55
CA GLN A 30 9.94 -10.77 4.51
C GLN A 30 10.55 -10.95 5.89
N ALA A 31 10.60 -9.89 6.70
CA ALA A 31 11.07 -9.97 8.08
C ALA A 31 10.22 -10.90 8.95
N ALA A 32 8.93 -11.09 8.59
CA ALA A 32 8.01 -12.02 9.24
C ALA A 32 8.02 -13.44 8.64
N GLY A 33 8.91 -13.76 7.70
CA GLY A 33 8.95 -15.07 7.03
C GLY A 33 7.87 -15.27 5.95
N SER A 34 7.21 -14.19 5.54
CA SER A 34 6.15 -14.15 4.53
C SER A 34 6.63 -13.39 3.27
N SER A 35 5.70 -13.07 2.38
CA SER A 35 5.95 -12.38 1.12
C SER A 35 4.65 -11.82 0.53
N LEU A 36 4.74 -10.87 -0.41
CA LEU A 36 3.55 -10.24 -1.00
C LEU A 36 2.63 -11.24 -1.70
N ASP A 37 3.16 -12.28 -2.35
CA ASP A 37 2.41 -13.36 -2.99
C ASP A 37 1.61 -14.24 -2.01
N LYS A 38 1.95 -14.19 -0.71
CA LYS A 38 1.18 -14.85 0.36
C LYS A 38 0.12 -13.95 0.99
N THR A 39 -0.06 -12.72 0.49
CA THR A 39 -1.13 -11.82 0.95
C THR A 39 -2.49 -12.43 0.65
N VAL A 40 -3.38 -12.47 1.63
CA VAL A 40 -4.77 -12.96 1.50
C VAL A 40 -5.80 -11.83 1.55
N LYS A 41 -5.49 -10.71 2.22
CA LYS A 41 -6.34 -9.51 2.29
C LYS A 41 -5.50 -8.25 2.20
N ALA A 42 -5.95 -7.28 1.41
CA ALA A 42 -5.45 -5.91 1.41
C ALA A 42 -6.59 -4.92 1.71
N THR A 43 -6.32 -3.90 2.51
CA THR A 43 -7.20 -2.74 2.66
C THR A 43 -6.42 -1.50 2.28
N VAL A 44 -6.91 -0.72 1.32
CA VAL A 44 -6.31 0.54 0.92
C VAL A 44 -7.21 1.68 1.38
N TYR A 45 -6.63 2.63 2.09
CA TYR A 45 -7.28 3.83 2.58
C TYR A 45 -6.76 5.02 1.79
N PHE A 46 -7.67 5.89 1.35
CA PHE A 46 -7.37 7.07 0.56
C PHE A 46 -7.76 8.34 1.31
N ALA A 47 -6.99 9.41 1.16
CA ALA A 47 -7.43 10.75 1.52
C ALA A 47 -8.33 11.38 0.42
N ASN A 48 -8.13 10.98 -0.84
CA ASN A 48 -8.99 11.29 -1.98
C ASN A 48 -9.09 10.06 -2.90
N LEU A 49 -10.30 9.56 -3.17
CA LEU A 49 -10.53 8.43 -4.08
C LEU A 49 -10.22 8.72 -5.55
N ASP A 50 -10.03 9.97 -5.96
CA ASP A 50 -9.57 10.31 -7.32
C ASP A 50 -8.21 9.65 -7.66
N ASP A 51 -7.39 9.36 -6.65
CA ASP A 51 -6.10 8.69 -6.81
C ASP A 51 -6.22 7.18 -7.07
N PHE A 52 -7.44 6.62 -7.02
CA PHE A 52 -7.67 5.18 -7.09
C PHE A 52 -7.12 4.54 -8.37
N GLU A 53 -7.35 5.13 -9.54
CA GLU A 53 -6.91 4.56 -10.81
C GLU A 53 -5.38 4.52 -10.91
N GLY A 54 -4.72 5.62 -10.53
CA GLY A 54 -3.26 5.73 -10.50
C GLY A 54 -2.62 4.73 -9.53
N MET A 55 -3.22 4.58 -8.35
CA MET A 55 -2.81 3.57 -7.37
C MET A 55 -2.99 2.16 -7.94
N ASN A 56 -4.17 1.88 -8.49
CA ASN A 56 -4.54 0.55 -8.96
C ASN A 56 -3.62 0.04 -10.08
N ALA A 57 -3.21 0.94 -10.99
CA ALA A 57 -2.26 0.61 -12.05
C ALA A 57 -0.96 0.00 -11.49
N VAL A 58 -0.38 0.60 -10.45
CA VAL A 58 0.82 0.09 -9.79
C VAL A 58 0.52 -1.14 -8.92
N TYR A 59 -0.55 -1.10 -8.14
CA TYR A 59 -0.95 -2.19 -7.23
C TYR A 59 -1.04 -3.55 -7.94
N THR A 60 -1.63 -3.58 -9.12
CA THR A 60 -1.80 -4.84 -9.88
C THR A 60 -0.49 -5.49 -10.31
N LEU A 61 0.61 -4.73 -10.37
CA LEU A 61 1.95 -5.26 -10.65
C LEU A 61 2.52 -6.05 -9.47
N TYR A 62 2.15 -5.67 -8.23
CA TYR A 62 2.63 -6.30 -7.00
C TYR A 62 1.77 -7.46 -6.52
N PHE A 63 0.49 -7.48 -6.88
CA PHE A 63 -0.48 -8.48 -6.43
C PHE A 63 -1.14 -9.22 -7.61
N PRO A 64 -0.37 -9.92 -8.47
CA PRO A 64 -0.92 -10.66 -9.61
C PRO A 64 -1.86 -11.80 -9.19
N HIS A 65 -1.71 -12.31 -7.96
CA HIS A 65 -2.55 -13.34 -7.36
C HIS A 65 -3.89 -12.83 -6.82
N LYS A 66 -4.12 -11.50 -6.84
CA LYS A 66 -5.41 -10.84 -6.55
C LYS A 66 -6.00 -11.23 -5.18
N PRO A 67 -5.38 -10.81 -4.06
CA PRO A 67 -5.97 -11.02 -2.73
C PRO A 67 -7.33 -10.33 -2.60
N ALA A 68 -8.13 -10.73 -1.62
CA ALA A 68 -9.34 -9.99 -1.28
C ALA A 68 -8.98 -8.52 -1.00
N ARG A 69 -9.75 -7.57 -1.52
CA ARG A 69 -9.42 -6.14 -1.41
C ARG A 69 -10.61 -5.30 -0.95
N GLY A 70 -10.35 -4.37 -0.04
CA GLY A 70 -11.21 -3.23 0.23
C GLY A 70 -10.48 -1.93 -0.11
N ALA A 71 -11.20 -0.95 -0.67
CA ALA A 71 -10.69 0.39 -0.95
C ALA A 71 -11.71 1.40 -0.43
N ILE A 72 -11.30 2.32 0.43
CA ILE A 72 -12.19 3.30 1.06
C ILE A 72 -11.52 4.66 1.21
N GLU A 73 -12.28 5.73 1.03
CA GLU A 73 -11.86 7.06 1.41
C GLU A 73 -12.06 7.27 2.91
N ALA A 74 -11.06 7.82 3.57
CA ALA A 74 -11.09 8.20 4.97
C ALA A 74 -10.98 9.72 5.10
N LYS A 75 -11.73 10.30 6.03
CA LYS A 75 -11.73 11.75 6.26
C LYS A 75 -10.32 12.33 6.49
N ARG A 76 -9.47 11.59 7.21
CA ARG A 76 -8.07 11.95 7.49
C ARG A 76 -7.25 10.68 7.71
N LEU A 77 -6.01 10.68 7.22
CA LEU A 77 -5.02 9.64 7.45
C LEU A 77 -3.87 10.16 8.35
N PRO A 78 -3.15 9.28 9.05
CA PRO A 78 -2.00 9.66 9.88
C PRO A 78 -0.96 10.48 9.10
N ALA A 79 -0.33 11.43 9.78
CA ALA A 79 0.71 12.30 9.22
C ALA A 79 0.31 13.05 7.92
N GLY A 80 -0.99 13.14 7.60
CA GLY A 80 -1.45 13.76 6.36
C GLY A 80 -1.10 12.99 5.10
N THR A 81 -0.86 11.67 5.19
CA THR A 81 -0.55 10.87 4.02
C THR A 81 -1.72 10.83 3.03
N PRO A 82 -1.47 10.82 1.71
CA PRO A 82 -2.53 10.70 0.71
C PRO A 82 -3.14 9.28 0.67
N MET A 83 -2.39 8.26 1.08
CA MET A 83 -2.84 6.87 1.01
C MET A 83 -2.10 5.96 2.00
N GLU A 84 -2.80 4.93 2.47
CA GLU A 84 -2.30 3.92 3.39
C GLU A 84 -2.80 2.52 2.99
N MET A 85 -2.01 1.48 3.30
CA MET A 85 -2.36 0.10 2.98
C MET A 85 -2.00 -0.81 4.14
N ASP A 86 -2.95 -1.66 4.49
CA ASP A 86 -2.85 -2.72 5.49
C ASP A 86 -3.01 -4.08 4.79
N LEU A 87 -2.20 -5.06 5.20
CA LEU A 87 -2.12 -6.39 4.58
C LEU A 87 -2.20 -7.50 5.63
N ILE A 88 -2.92 -8.57 5.29
CA ILE A 88 -2.88 -9.85 6.00
C ILE A 88 -2.27 -10.88 5.06
N ALA A 89 -1.27 -11.63 5.51
CA ALA A 89 -0.56 -12.63 4.72
C ALA A 89 -0.28 -13.91 5.53
N LEU A 90 -0.08 -15.01 4.82
CA LEU A 90 0.33 -16.30 5.41
C LEU A 90 1.85 -16.34 5.65
N ALA A 91 2.31 -16.97 6.72
CA ALA A 91 3.73 -17.29 6.95
C ALA A 91 4.08 -18.64 6.33
#